data_AF-A0A955PNH2-F1
#
_entry.id   AF-A0A955PNH2-F1
#
_cell.length_a   1.000
_cell.length_b   1.000
_cell.length_c   1.000
_cell.angle_alpha   90.00
_cell.angle_beta   90.00
_cell.angle_gamma   90.00
#
_symmetry.space_group_name_H-M   'P 1'
#
loop_
_entity.id
_entity.type
_entity.pdbx_description
1 polymer ?
#
loop_
_entity_poly.entity_id
_entity_poly.type
_entity_poly.pdbx_seq_one_letter_code
_entity_poly.pdbx_strand_id
1 'polypeptide(L)'
;MKRDWKKTLLFTLITLVILMIPIILLGEWGARIRYRMNLYQETEEAKFVSIYRKSDDPVLAYEMKPGSEEPGKKPGAVTRINEEGFRDDPFDLDTDRESFRIVALGDSVAWGFGVDTPDAFLQLLEERL
;
A
#
# COMPACT_ATOMS: atom_id res chain seq x y z
N MET A 1 37.70 -53.30 -25.97
CA MET A 1 36.97 -52.11 -26.48
C MET A 1 37.17 -50.97 -25.49
N LYS A 2 38.02 -49.96 -25.78
CA LYS A 2 38.28 -48.84 -24.84
C LYS A 2 37.09 -47.87 -24.89
N ARG A 3 36.39 -47.69 -23.77
CA ARG A 3 35.27 -46.76 -23.65
C ARG A 3 35.79 -45.33 -23.80
N ASP A 4 35.18 -44.57 -24.70
CA ASP A 4 35.53 -43.16 -24.96
C ASP A 4 34.99 -42.27 -23.83
N TRP A 5 35.83 -42.02 -22.84
CA TRP A 5 35.48 -41.31 -21.61
C TRP A 5 34.96 -39.89 -21.86
N LYS A 6 35.35 -39.25 -22.96
CA LYS A 6 34.88 -37.91 -23.34
C LYS A 6 33.40 -37.91 -23.69
N LYS A 7 32.95 -38.92 -24.43
CA LYS A 7 31.53 -39.11 -24.78
C LYS A 7 30.68 -39.39 -23.55
N THR A 8 31.20 -40.20 -22.62
CA THR A 8 30.53 -40.47 -21.34
C THR A 8 30.42 -39.20 -20.50
N LEU A 9 31.49 -38.41 -20.39
CA LEU A 9 31.48 -37.14 -19.66
C LEU A 9 30.48 -36.15 -20.24
N LEU A 10 30.47 -35.98 -21.57
CA LEU A 10 29.54 -35.10 -22.27
C LEU A 10 28.07 -35.52 -22.02
N PHE A 11 27.77 -36.81 -22.12
CA PHE A 11 26.43 -37.34 -21.86
C PHE A 11 25.98 -37.09 -20.42
N THR A 12 26.86 -37.30 -19.44
CA THR A 12 26.56 -37.02 -18.03
C THR A 12 26.27 -35.52 -17.80
N LEU A 13 27.06 -34.63 -18.40
CA LEU A 13 26.85 -33.17 -18.28
C LEU A 13 25.52 -32.73 -18.88
N ILE A 14 25.19 -33.22 -20.09
CA ILE A 14 23.89 -32.94 -20.72
C ILE A 14 22.74 -33.44 -19.85
N THR A 15 22.86 -34.65 -19.30
CA THR A 15 21.85 -35.23 -18.42
C THR A 15 21.65 -34.39 -17.16
N LEU A 16 22.74 -33.92 -16.53
CA LEU A 16 22.65 -33.02 -15.37
C LEU A 16 21.96 -31.70 -15.70
N VAL A 17 22.28 -31.07 -16.83
CA VAL A 17 21.63 -29.81 -17.25
C VAL A 17 20.13 -30.03 -17.48
N ILE A 18 19.75 -31.12 -18.16
CA ILE A 18 18.34 -31.46 -18.40
C ILE A 18 17.60 -31.66 -17.08
N LEU A 19 18.23 -32.31 -16.09
CA LEU A 19 17.64 -32.51 -14.75
C LEU A 19 17.53 -31.22 -13.93
N MET A 20 18.36 -30.21 -14.19
CA MET A 20 18.28 -28.91 -13.51
C MET A 20 17.10 -28.06 -13.99
N ILE A 21 16.70 -28.17 -15.27
CA ILE A 21 15.61 -27.38 -15.85
C ILE A 21 14.30 -27.50 -15.04
N PRO A 22 13.76 -28.71 -14.74
CA PRO A 22 12.51 -28.82 -13.97
C PRO A 22 12.65 -28.28 -12.55
N ILE A 23 13.82 -28.40 -11.92
CA ILE A 23 14.07 -27.88 -10.57
C ILE A 23 13.98 -26.35 -10.58
N ILE A 24 14.59 -25.69 -11.57
CA ILE A 24 14.55 -24.24 -11.70
C ILE A 24 13.11 -23.76 -11.98
N LEU A 25 12.39 -24.44 -12.87
CA LEU A 25 11.00 -24.09 -13.19
C LEU A 25 10.07 -24.26 -11.98
N LEU A 26 10.22 -25.33 -11.20
CA LEU A 26 9.46 -25.54 -9.97
C LEU A 26 9.81 -24.51 -8.90
N GLY A 27 11.10 -24.16 -8.76
CA GLY A 27 11.55 -23.12 -7.84
C GLY A 27 10.97 -21.75 -8.18
N GLU A 28 10.98 -21.38 -9.46
CA GLU A 28 10.41 -20.13 -9.94
C GLU A 28 8.88 -20.10 -9.78
N TRP A 29 8.19 -21.19 -10.11
CA TRP A 29 6.76 -21.32 -9.90
C TRP A 29 6.38 -21.22 -8.41
N GLY A 30 7.14 -21.87 -7.53
CA GLY A 30 6.98 -21.76 -6.08
C GLY A 30 7.22 -20.33 -5.58
N ALA A 31 8.24 -19.65 -6.09
CA ALA A 31 8.51 -18.25 -5.78
C ALA A 31 7.37 -17.34 -6.25
N ARG A 32 6.81 -17.56 -7.45
CA ARG A 32 5.65 -16.83 -7.97
C ARG A 32 4.39 -17.06 -7.15
N ILE A 33 4.14 -18.30 -6.72
CA ILE A 33 3.01 -18.61 -5.83
C ILE A 33 3.19 -17.90 -4.51
N ARG A 34 4.36 -18.02 -3.87
CA ARG A 34 4.64 -17.36 -2.59
C ARG A 34 4.52 -15.84 -2.70
N TYR A 35 5.06 -15.24 -3.76
CA TYR A 35 4.94 -13.80 -4.02
C TYR A 35 3.47 -13.40 -4.20
N ARG A 36 2.69 -14.14 -5.01
CA ARG A 36 1.26 -13.89 -5.17
C ARG A 36 0.49 -14.06 -3.86
N MET A 37 0.79 -15.08 -3.06
CA MET A 37 0.12 -15.30 -1.77
C MET A 37 0.43 -14.18 -0.76
N ASN A 38 1.68 -13.70 -0.72
CA ASN A 38 2.04 -12.53 0.09
C ASN A 38 1.32 -11.27 -0.40
N LEU A 39 1.26 -11.05 -1.72
CA LEU A 39 0.46 -9.96 -2.30
C LEU A 39 -1.02 -10.11 -1.93
N TYR A 40 -1.55 -11.34 -1.98
CA TYR A 40 -2.94 -11.61 -1.63
C TYR A 40 -3.22 -11.36 -0.14
N GLN A 41 -2.29 -11.66 0.75
CA GLN A 41 -2.39 -11.34 2.18
C GLN A 41 -2.34 -9.83 2.43
N GLU A 42 -1.41 -9.11 1.77
CA GLU A 42 -1.44 -7.63 1.78
C GLU A 42 -2.77 -7.10 1.21
N THR A 43 -3.39 -7.77 0.24
CA THR A 43 -4.66 -7.33 -0.35
C THR A 43 -5.92 -7.76 0.42
N GLU A 44 -5.91 -8.85 1.19
CA GLU A 44 -7.03 -9.22 2.07
C GLU A 44 -6.98 -8.41 3.37
N GLU A 45 -5.79 -8.05 3.87
CA GLU A 45 -5.65 -6.93 4.80
C GLU A 45 -6.11 -5.63 4.13
N ALA A 46 -5.86 -5.45 2.83
CA ALA A 46 -6.45 -4.38 2.01
C ALA A 46 -7.88 -4.64 1.51
N LYS A 47 -8.74 -5.29 2.32
CA LYS A 47 -10.18 -4.91 2.35
C LYS A 47 -10.35 -3.54 3.03
N PHE A 48 -9.47 -2.60 2.70
CA PHE A 48 -9.63 -1.21 3.03
C PHE A 48 -10.73 -0.70 2.12
N VAL A 49 -11.80 -0.20 2.72
CA VAL A 49 -12.70 0.69 2.00
C VAL A 49 -11.81 1.86 1.59
N SER A 50 -11.45 1.93 0.31
CA SER A 50 -10.58 2.99 -0.18
C SER A 50 -11.11 4.33 0.31
N ILE A 51 -10.24 5.12 0.94
CA ILE A 51 -10.59 6.49 1.36
C ILE A 51 -10.72 7.43 0.15
N TYR A 52 -10.50 6.92 -1.06
CA TYR A 52 -10.64 7.65 -2.31
C TYR A 52 -11.86 7.14 -3.08
N ARG A 53 -12.55 8.06 -3.75
CA ARG A 53 -13.51 7.76 -4.81
C ARG A 53 -13.15 8.54 -6.06
N LYS A 54 -13.60 8.07 -7.22
CA LYS A 54 -13.47 8.83 -8.47
C LYS A 54 -14.29 10.12 -8.33
N SER A 55 -13.70 11.25 -8.71
CA SER A 55 -14.43 12.53 -8.69
C SER A 55 -15.29 12.67 -9.94
N ASP A 56 -16.42 13.34 -9.78
CA ASP A 56 -17.27 13.80 -10.89
C ASP A 56 -16.77 15.12 -11.49
N ASP A 57 -15.90 15.84 -10.76
CA ASP A 57 -15.24 17.05 -11.27
C ASP A 57 -14.21 16.67 -12.35
N PRO A 58 -14.31 17.20 -13.58
CA PRO A 58 -13.40 16.85 -14.66
C PRO A 58 -11.94 17.28 -14.43
N VAL A 59 -11.68 18.16 -13.44
CA VAL A 59 -10.33 18.60 -13.06
C VAL A 59 -9.68 17.63 -12.07
N LEU A 60 -10.49 16.91 -11.28
CA LEU A 60 -10.00 15.99 -10.24
C LEU A 60 -10.12 14.53 -10.70
N ALA A 61 -9.03 13.77 -10.60
CA ALA A 61 -9.09 12.33 -10.88
C ALA A 61 -9.83 11.58 -9.76
N TYR A 62 -9.57 11.98 -8.52
CA TYR A 62 -10.09 11.36 -7.30
C TYR A 62 -10.35 12.43 -6.24
N GLU A 63 -11.22 12.09 -5.32
CA GLU A 63 -11.51 12.87 -4.12
C GLU A 63 -11.62 11.94 -2.92
N MET A 64 -11.51 12.51 -1.73
CA MET A 64 -11.70 11.75 -0.50
C MET A 64 -13.15 11.29 -0.41
N LYS A 65 -13.36 10.07 0.09
CA LYS A 65 -14.66 9.51 0.35
C LYS A 65 -15.09 9.93 1.77
N PRO A 66 -16.15 10.74 1.93
CA PRO A 66 -16.62 11.13 3.26
C PRO A 66 -17.00 9.93 4.13
N GLY A 67 -16.73 10.05 5.43
CA GLY A 67 -17.04 9.02 6.44
C GLY A 67 -16.26 7.71 6.27
N SER A 68 -15.17 7.72 5.51
CA SER A 68 -14.36 6.53 5.25
C SER A 68 -13.17 6.41 6.21
N GLU A 69 -12.72 5.18 6.41
CA GLU A 69 -11.53 4.89 7.20
C GLU A 69 -10.69 3.80 6.52
N GLU A 70 -9.37 3.97 6.61
CA GLU A 70 -8.41 2.93 6.24
C GLU A 70 -7.31 2.81 7.32
N PRO A 71 -6.91 1.59 7.65
CA PRO A 71 -5.67 1.33 8.34
C PRO A 71 -4.50 2.06 7.70
N GLY A 72 -3.79 2.82 8.54
CA GLY A 72 -2.60 3.53 8.17
C GLY A 72 -1.44 2.58 7.91
N LYS A 73 -0.35 3.13 7.36
CA LYS A 73 0.86 2.36 7.03
C LYS A 73 1.58 1.76 8.24
N LYS A 74 1.34 2.28 9.45
CA LYS A 74 1.90 1.72 10.69
C LYS A 74 0.89 0.77 11.35
N PRO A 75 1.35 -0.33 11.97
CA PRO A 75 0.46 -1.20 12.74
C PRO A 75 -0.28 -0.42 13.82
N GLY A 76 -1.60 -0.55 13.85
CA GLY A 76 -2.47 0.15 14.79
C GLY A 76 -2.89 1.56 14.35
N ALA A 77 -2.30 2.10 13.28
CA ALA A 77 -2.66 3.42 12.81
C ALA A 77 -3.96 3.40 12.00
N VAL A 78 -4.77 4.46 12.10
CA VAL A 78 -6.01 4.61 11.33
C VAL A 78 -6.11 6.01 10.75
N THR A 79 -6.32 6.06 9.43
CA THR A 79 -6.65 7.27 8.69
C THR A 79 -8.17 7.35 8.59
N ARG A 80 -8.75 8.45 9.08
CA ARG A 80 -10.20 8.70 9.04
C ARG A 80 -10.49 9.95 8.26
N ILE A 81 -11.54 9.91 7.46
CA ILE A 81 -12.07 11.03 6.70
C ILE A 81 -13.44 11.38 7.28
N ASN A 82 -13.62 12.63 7.69
CA ASN A 82 -14.89 13.11 8.23
C ASN A 82 -15.97 13.24 7.13
N GLU A 83 -17.18 13.64 7.51
CA GLU A 83 -18.32 13.79 6.60
C GLU A 83 -18.13 14.95 5.60
N GLU A 84 -17.24 15.88 5.92
CA GLU A 84 -16.85 17.01 5.08
C GLU A 84 -15.73 16.63 4.08
N GLY A 85 -15.18 15.42 4.15
CA GLY A 85 -14.15 14.92 3.23
C GLY A 85 -12.72 15.28 3.62
N PHE A 86 -12.48 15.73 4.85
CA PHE A 86 -11.16 16.06 5.38
C PHE A 86 -10.61 14.95 6.26
N ARG A 87 -9.28 14.82 6.29
CA ARG A 87 -8.58 13.96 7.25
C ARG A 87 -8.47 14.68 8.59
N ASP A 88 -9.58 14.73 9.30
CA ASP A 88 -9.76 15.51 10.52
C ASP A 88 -10.84 14.88 11.40
N ASP A 89 -10.96 15.36 12.64
CA ASP A 89 -12.13 15.10 13.46
C ASP A 89 -13.37 15.85 12.90
N PRO A 90 -14.60 15.44 13.27
CA PRO A 90 -15.80 16.18 12.90
C PRO A 90 -15.80 17.58 13.52
N PHE A 91 -16.10 18.60 12.71
CA PHE A 91 -16.19 19.99 13.16
C PHE A 91 -17.51 20.63 12.72
N ASP A 92 -17.99 21.60 13.50
CA ASP A 92 -19.17 22.38 13.11
C ASP A 92 -18.81 23.32 11.96
N LEU A 93 -19.70 23.43 10.98
CA LEU A 93 -19.59 24.35 9.85
C LEU A 93 -19.97 25.79 10.23
N ASP A 94 -20.76 25.99 11.28
CA ASP A 94 -21.01 27.31 11.84
C ASP A 94 -19.80 27.76 12.67
N THR A 95 -19.05 28.72 12.15
CA THR A 95 -17.97 29.36 12.90
C THR A 95 -18.54 30.46 13.78
N ASP A 96 -18.28 30.36 15.08
CA ASP A 96 -18.31 31.52 15.97
C ASP A 96 -17.33 32.58 15.44
N ARG A 97 -17.64 33.87 15.61
CA ARG A 97 -16.79 34.97 15.08
C ARG A 97 -15.36 35.00 15.64
N GLU A 98 -15.06 34.16 16.63
CA GLU A 98 -13.77 34.10 17.33
C GLU A 98 -12.87 32.94 16.87
N SER A 99 -13.36 32.04 16.01
CA SER A 99 -12.56 30.94 15.46
C SER A 99 -12.12 31.22 14.02
N PHE A 100 -11.03 30.59 13.61
CA PHE A 100 -10.57 30.57 12.22
C PHE A 100 -10.25 29.13 11.82
N ARG A 101 -10.43 28.82 10.53
CA ARG A 101 -10.12 27.50 9.98
C ARG A 101 -8.82 27.53 9.20
N ILE A 102 -8.01 26.51 9.38
CA ILE A 102 -6.80 26.27 8.59
C ILE A 102 -7.06 25.08 7.68
N VAL A 103 -6.83 25.27 6.37
CA VAL A 103 -6.75 24.16 5.41
C VAL A 103 -5.32 24.08 4.93
N ALA A 104 -4.71 22.90 5.01
CA ALA A 104 -3.42 22.64 4.40
C ALA A 104 -3.57 21.84 3.11
N LEU A 105 -2.86 22.29 2.08
CA LEU A 105 -2.73 21.62 0.80
C LEU A 105 -1.26 21.26 0.60
N GLY A 106 -0.99 20.04 0.15
CA GLY A 106 0.37 19.59 -0.07
C GLY A 106 0.41 18.14 -0.52
N ASP A 107 1.50 17.47 -0.14
CA ASP A 107 1.79 16.09 -0.52
C ASP A 107 1.66 15.14 0.68
N SER A 108 2.36 14.01 0.61
CA SER A 108 2.46 13.01 1.69
C SER A 108 2.85 13.54 3.07
N VAL A 109 3.59 14.65 3.15
CA VAL A 109 3.98 15.29 4.41
C VAL A 109 2.80 16.05 4.99
N ALA A 110 2.12 16.87 4.17
CA ALA A 110 0.89 17.55 4.58
C ALA A 110 -0.19 16.54 4.96
N TRP A 111 -0.24 15.40 4.27
CA TRP A 111 -1.14 14.30 4.56
C TRP A 111 -0.88 13.63 5.92
N GLY A 112 0.35 13.64 6.44
CA GLY A 112 0.72 12.84 7.61
C GLY A 112 0.86 11.35 7.27
N PHE A 113 1.50 11.02 6.15
CA PHE A 113 1.63 9.63 5.71
C PHE A 113 2.44 8.78 6.71
N GLY A 114 1.83 7.70 7.22
CA GLY A 114 2.43 6.85 8.26
C GLY A 114 2.42 7.45 9.66
N VAL A 115 1.60 8.47 9.88
CA VAL A 115 1.32 9.09 11.18
C VAL A 115 -0.16 8.88 11.48
N ASP A 116 -0.49 8.61 12.73
CA ASP A 116 -1.88 8.53 13.17
C ASP A 116 -2.54 9.90 13.11
N THR A 117 -3.86 9.93 12.90
CA THR A 117 -4.57 11.21 12.72
C THR A 117 -4.34 12.17 13.90
N PRO A 118 -4.48 11.78 15.18
CA PRO A 118 -4.17 12.65 16.32
C PRO A 118 -2.72 13.13 16.40
N ASP A 119 -1.78 12.37 15.83
CA ASP A 119 -0.36 12.73 15.82
C ASP A 119 0.04 13.56 14.58
N ALA A 120 -0.90 13.83 13.66
CA ALA A 120 -0.64 14.60 12.47
C ALA A 120 -0.37 16.07 12.82
N PHE A 121 0.52 16.72 12.07
CA PHE A 121 0.97 18.07 12.42
C PHE A 121 -0.15 19.12 12.45
N LEU A 122 -1.24 18.93 11.71
CA LEU A 122 -2.40 19.82 11.74
C LEU A 122 -3.15 19.74 13.07
N GLN A 123 -3.31 18.52 13.61
CA GLN A 123 -3.90 18.32 14.93
C GLN A 123 -3.02 18.95 16.01
N LEU A 124 -1.71 18.69 15.94
CA LEU A 124 -0.74 19.30 16.85
C LEU A 124 -0.63 20.83 16.70
N LEU A 125 -0.99 21.37 15.53
CA LEU A 125 -1.02 22.81 15.29
C LEU A 125 -2.28 23.43 15.89
N GLU A 126 -3.43 22.80 15.71
CA GLU A 126 -4.70 23.21 16.32
C GLU A 126 -4.59 23.27 17.85
N GLU A 127 -3.98 22.27 18.48
CA GLU A 127 -3.74 22.27 19.95
C GLU A 127 -2.85 23.42 20.45
N ARG A 128 -2.09 24.08 19.56
CA ARG A 128 -1.12 25.14 19.92
C ARG A 128 -1.60 26.55 19.61
N LEU A 129 -2.70 26.71 18.89
CA LEU A 129 -3.28 27.99 18.50
C LEU A 129 -4.42 28.38 19.45
#